data_AF-A0A928KKP3-F1
#
_entry.id   AF-A0A928KKP3-F1
#
_cell.length_a   1.000
_cell.length_b   1.000
_cell.length_c   1.000
_cell.angle_alpha   90.00
_cell.angle_beta   90.00
_cell.angle_gamma   90.00
#
_symmetry.space_group_name_H-M   'P 1'
#
loop_
_entity.id
_entity.type
_entity.pdbx_description
1 polymer ?
#
loop_
_entity_poly.entity_id
_entity_poly.type
_entity_poly.pdbx_seq_one_letter_code
_entity_poly.pdbx_strand_id
1 'polypeptide(L)'
;MSQKQKKRAVIIGVILLVLLVAGITGSVLLRTSQPLYTKLTIAMMPDSLDYKDSDGNTITFYVEENKDYDKEKDEPLDAYKTYYYKDKDKKERVDLDGGVYMTDKEYAESKRSDKKDTEQSGDARYNVGEGTLVTVGFLAAAQEKAIVVKKVVNVLLGIFIVCVLAYLIYLWYLNWSKRYDKKAQKLAEAEEILNKNNEE
;
A
#
# COMPACT_ATOMS: atom_id res chain seq x y z
N MET A 1 35.70 5.75 -23.90
CA MET A 1 34.38 5.06 -23.86
C MET A 1 33.95 4.66 -25.28
N SER A 2 33.90 3.36 -25.56
CA SER A 2 33.52 2.78 -26.87
C SER A 2 32.08 3.14 -27.27
N GLN A 3 31.77 3.20 -28.56
CA GLN A 3 30.40 3.38 -29.07
C GLN A 3 29.42 2.38 -28.45
N LYS A 4 29.87 1.15 -28.19
CA LYS A 4 29.08 0.10 -27.53
C LYS A 4 28.75 0.45 -26.07
N GLN A 5 29.66 1.10 -25.36
CA GLN A 5 29.45 1.54 -23.96
C GLN A 5 28.51 2.76 -23.89
N LYS A 6 28.59 3.69 -24.86
CA LYS A 6 27.67 4.83 -24.94
C LYS A 6 26.22 4.40 -25.18
N LYS A 7 26.00 3.47 -26.13
CA LYS A 7 24.66 2.90 -26.39
C LYS A 7 24.09 2.21 -25.16
N ARG A 8 24.90 1.43 -24.44
CA ARG A 8 24.48 0.76 -23.18
C ARG A 8 24.11 1.76 -22.08
N ALA A 9 24.89 2.82 -21.88
CA ALA A 9 24.60 3.84 -20.88
C ALA A 9 23.29 4.61 -21.15
N VAL A 10 23.01 4.90 -22.43
CA VAL A 10 21.74 5.53 -22.85
C VAL A 10 20.57 4.59 -22.61
N ILE A 11 20.68 3.31 -23.00
CA ILE A 11 19.62 2.32 -22.77
C ILE A 11 19.31 2.18 -21.27
N ILE A 12 20.34 2.08 -20.42
CA ILE A 12 20.16 1.99 -18.96
C ILE A 12 19.49 3.26 -18.41
N GLY A 13 19.87 4.44 -18.89
CA GLY A 13 19.24 5.71 -18.49
C GLY A 13 17.76 5.76 -18.86
N VAL A 14 17.40 5.30 -20.07
CA VAL A 14 15.99 5.22 -20.50
C VAL A 14 15.20 4.22 -19.66
N ILE A 15 15.76 3.05 -19.34
CA ILE A 15 15.11 2.06 -18.48
C ILE A 15 14.85 2.64 -17.09
N LEU A 16 15.83 3.32 -16.48
CA LEU A 16 15.66 3.95 -15.17
C LEU A 16 14.59 5.06 -15.20
N LEU A 17 14.53 5.86 -16.26
CA LEU A 17 13.49 6.87 -16.45
C LEU A 17 12.10 6.24 -16.54
N VAL A 18 11.95 5.18 -17.34
CA VAL A 18 10.68 4.45 -17.49
C VAL A 18 10.24 3.85 -16.15
N LEU A 19 11.16 3.28 -15.38
CA LEU A 19 10.87 2.76 -14.04
C LEU A 19 10.42 3.85 -13.07
N LEU A 20 11.05 5.04 -13.11
CA LEU A 20 10.62 6.18 -12.29
C LEU A 20 9.22 6.65 -12.67
N VAL A 21 8.94 6.79 -13.97
CA VAL A 21 7.60 7.19 -14.45
C VAL A 21 6.57 6.14 -14.06
N ALA A 22 6.85 4.86 -14.28
CA ALA A 22 5.97 3.76 -13.87
C ALA A 22 5.72 3.74 -12.36
N GLY A 23 6.74 4.03 -11.54
CA GLY A 23 6.60 4.15 -10.09
C GLY A 23 5.68 5.31 -9.66
N ILE A 24 5.82 6.47 -10.31
CA ILE A 24 4.94 7.63 -10.05
C ILE A 24 3.51 7.33 -10.51
N THR A 25 3.33 6.83 -11.73
CA THR A 25 2.02 6.48 -12.28
C THR A 25 1.34 5.38 -11.46
N GLY A 26 2.09 4.34 -11.06
CA GLY A 26 1.59 3.28 -10.17
C GLY A 26 1.16 3.81 -8.81
N SER A 27 1.91 4.75 -8.23
CA SER A 27 1.55 5.41 -6.96
C SER A 27 0.23 6.20 -7.05
N VAL A 28 -0.05 6.84 -8.20
CA VAL A 28 -1.32 7.54 -8.43
C VAL A 28 -2.46 6.54 -8.62
N LEU A 29 -2.25 5.48 -9.40
CA LEU A 29 -3.26 4.43 -9.62
C LEU A 29 -3.67 3.72 -8.33
N LEU A 30 -2.71 3.49 -7.42
CA LEU A 30 -2.96 2.92 -6.11
C LEU A 30 -3.85 3.80 -5.21
N ARG A 31 -3.88 5.12 -5.45
CA ARG A 31 -4.75 6.05 -4.70
C ARG A 31 -6.15 6.17 -5.28
N THR A 32 -6.31 5.93 -6.58
CA THR A 32 -7.59 6.12 -7.28
C THR A 32 -8.37 4.81 -7.51
N SER A 33 -7.69 3.67 -7.56
CA SER A 33 -8.32 2.36 -7.80
C SER A 33 -8.73 1.68 -6.49
N GLN A 34 -9.99 1.89 -6.09
CA GLN A 34 -10.64 1.20 -4.98
C GLN A 34 -10.53 -0.34 -5.02
N PRO A 35 -10.77 -1.05 -6.16
CA PRO A 35 -10.70 -2.52 -6.15
C PRO A 35 -9.29 -3.05 -5.87
N LEU A 36 -8.25 -2.29 -6.22
CA LEU A 36 -6.87 -2.65 -5.89
C LEU A 36 -6.58 -2.41 -4.41
N TYR A 37 -7.10 -1.32 -3.84
CA TYR A 37 -6.96 -1.00 -2.42
C TYR A 37 -7.67 -2.03 -1.53
N THR A 38 -8.90 -2.42 -1.85
CA THR A 38 -9.65 -3.45 -1.10
C THR A 38 -8.91 -4.78 -1.11
N LYS A 39 -8.47 -5.26 -2.28
CA LYS A 39 -7.69 -6.50 -2.38
C LYS A 39 -6.39 -6.45 -1.59
N LEU A 40 -5.69 -5.32 -1.64
CA LEU A 40 -4.47 -5.11 -0.88
C LEU A 40 -4.74 -5.11 0.63
N THR A 41 -5.87 -4.51 1.05
CA THR A 41 -6.29 -4.46 2.46
C THR A 41 -6.63 -5.85 2.95
N ILE A 42 -7.39 -6.63 2.19
CA ILE A 42 -7.69 -8.05 2.50
C ILE A 42 -6.41 -8.86 2.61
N ALA A 43 -5.46 -8.70 1.67
CA ALA A 43 -4.19 -9.41 1.72
C ALA A 43 -3.32 -9.03 2.94
N MET A 44 -3.55 -7.85 3.53
CA MET A 44 -2.86 -7.39 4.74
C MET A 44 -3.61 -7.76 6.03
N MET A 45 -4.92 -7.96 5.96
CA MET A 45 -5.70 -8.45 7.10
C MET A 45 -5.15 -9.80 7.57
N PRO A 46 -5.13 -10.06 8.90
CA PRO A 46 -4.92 -11.41 9.38
C PRO A 46 -6.15 -12.27 9.04
N ASP A 47 -5.93 -13.57 8.77
CA ASP A 47 -7.03 -14.51 8.47
C ASP A 47 -7.99 -14.69 9.66
N SER A 48 -7.49 -14.46 10.88
CA SER A 48 -8.27 -14.52 12.10
C SER A 48 -7.76 -13.57 13.18
N LEU A 49 -8.63 -13.21 14.10
CA LEU A 49 -8.31 -12.45 15.32
C LEU A 49 -8.89 -13.15 16.54
N ASP A 50 -8.07 -13.32 17.56
CA ASP A 50 -8.52 -13.81 18.86
C ASP A 50 -8.93 -12.63 19.73
N TYR A 51 -10.13 -12.71 20.28
CA TYR A 51 -10.71 -11.72 21.17
C TYR A 51 -11.11 -12.39 22.48
N LYS A 52 -10.84 -11.72 23.60
CA LYS A 52 -11.35 -12.16 24.90
C LYS A 52 -12.59 -11.36 25.24
N ASP A 53 -13.71 -12.04 25.39
CA ASP A 53 -14.96 -11.41 25.80
C ASP A 53 -14.91 -10.94 27.26
N SER A 54 -15.94 -10.19 27.65
CA SER A 54 -16.15 -9.71 29.02
C SER A 54 -16.25 -10.83 30.06
N ASP A 55 -16.54 -12.06 29.62
CA ASP A 55 -16.63 -13.27 30.44
C ASP A 55 -15.31 -14.07 30.50
N GLY A 56 -14.26 -13.59 29.81
CA GLY A 56 -12.93 -14.20 29.75
C GLY A 56 -12.80 -15.34 28.74
N ASN A 57 -13.83 -15.66 27.97
CA ASN A 57 -13.78 -16.65 26.92
C ASN A 57 -13.04 -16.08 25.70
N THR A 58 -12.22 -16.92 25.07
CA THR A 58 -11.54 -16.55 23.82
C THR A 58 -12.39 -16.95 22.63
N ILE A 59 -12.71 -15.99 21.78
CA ILE A 59 -13.46 -16.14 20.55
C ILE A 59 -12.54 -15.79 19.40
N THR A 60 -12.44 -16.69 18.43
CA THR A 60 -11.67 -16.45 17.21
C THR A 60 -12.62 -15.99 16.11
N PHE A 61 -12.45 -14.75 15.68
CA PHE A 61 -13.12 -14.18 14.53
C PHE A 61 -12.34 -14.43 13.26
N TYR A 62 -13.04 -14.45 12.13
CA TYR A 62 -12.51 -14.60 10.78
C TYR A 62 -13.07 -13.49 9.89
N VAL A 63 -12.35 -13.18 8.81
CA VAL A 63 -12.77 -12.19 7.82
C VAL A 63 -12.64 -12.77 6.41
N GLU A 64 -13.58 -12.44 5.53
CA GLU A 64 -13.53 -12.78 4.11
C GLU A 64 -14.08 -11.66 3.23
N GLU A 65 -13.74 -11.70 1.93
CA GLU A 65 -14.30 -10.78 0.94
C GLU A 65 -15.80 -11.02 0.77
N ASN A 66 -16.60 -9.96 0.87
CA ASN A 66 -18.00 -10.03 0.51
C ASN A 66 -18.15 -10.02 -1.02
N LYS A 67 -18.39 -11.20 -1.61
CA LYS A 67 -18.57 -11.34 -3.07
C LYS A 67 -19.81 -10.62 -3.61
N ASP A 68 -20.77 -10.32 -2.74
CA ASP A 68 -22.04 -9.68 -3.10
C ASP A 68 -21.98 -8.15 -2.96
N TYR A 69 -20.83 -7.59 -2.56
CA TYR A 69 -20.65 -6.16 -2.33
C TYR A 69 -20.81 -5.34 -3.62
N ASP A 70 -21.74 -4.41 -3.60
CA ASP A 70 -21.99 -3.41 -4.63
C ASP A 70 -21.56 -2.02 -4.14
N LYS A 71 -20.39 -1.57 -4.61
CA LYS A 71 -19.80 -0.26 -4.26
C LYS A 71 -20.71 0.96 -4.48
N GLU A 72 -21.77 0.84 -5.30
CA GLU A 72 -22.68 1.95 -5.59
C GLU A 72 -23.85 2.01 -4.60
N LYS A 73 -24.09 0.93 -3.86
CA LYS A 73 -25.22 0.77 -2.94
C LYS A 73 -24.81 0.54 -1.50
N ASP A 74 -23.66 -0.10 -1.31
CA ASP A 74 -23.20 -0.60 -0.02
C ASP A 74 -22.11 0.30 0.55
N GLU A 75 -21.95 0.27 1.87
CA GLU A 75 -20.90 1.02 2.54
C GLU A 75 -19.54 0.30 2.35
N PRO A 76 -18.40 1.01 2.31
CA PRO A 76 -17.09 0.37 2.11
C PRO A 76 -16.72 -0.73 3.12
N LEU A 77 -17.33 -0.72 4.31
CA LEU A 77 -17.14 -1.77 5.32
C LEU A 77 -17.88 -3.06 4.98
N ASP A 78 -18.95 -2.98 4.18
CA ASP A 78 -19.74 -4.14 3.74
C ASP A 78 -18.99 -4.97 2.70
N ALA A 79 -17.86 -4.47 2.19
CA ALA A 79 -16.92 -5.24 1.39
C ALA A 79 -16.29 -6.41 2.15
N TYR A 80 -16.43 -6.45 3.48
CA TYR A 80 -15.85 -7.46 4.35
C TYR A 80 -16.93 -8.18 5.16
N LYS A 81 -16.99 -9.51 5.06
CA LYS A 81 -17.83 -10.35 5.93
C LYS A 81 -16.99 -10.85 7.08
N THR A 82 -17.42 -10.57 8.31
CA THR A 82 -16.80 -11.12 9.52
C THR A 82 -17.71 -12.17 10.14
N TYR A 83 -17.11 -13.22 10.68
CA TYR A 83 -17.84 -14.36 11.24
C TYR A 83 -17.02 -15.06 12.32
N TYR A 84 -17.67 -15.90 13.12
CA TYR A 84 -17.02 -16.82 14.05
C TYR A 84 -17.69 -18.19 13.99
N TYR A 85 -17.09 -19.18 14.66
CA TYR A 85 -17.70 -20.49 14.84
C TYR A 85 -18.05 -20.69 16.31
N LYS A 86 -19.26 -21.18 16.60
CA LYS A 86 -19.67 -21.50 17.98
C LYS A 86 -18.88 -22.69 18.54
N ASP A 87 -18.56 -23.64 17.66
CA ASP A 87 -17.85 -24.86 18.01
C ASP A 87 -16.39 -24.84 17.54
N LYS A 88 -15.51 -25.44 18.33
CA LYS A 88 -14.10 -25.66 17.96
C LYS A 88 -13.93 -26.47 16.68
N ASP A 89 -14.91 -27.31 16.37
CA ASP A 89 -14.97 -28.13 15.14
C ASP A 89 -15.35 -27.33 13.88
N LYS A 90 -15.64 -26.02 14.00
CA LYS A 90 -16.04 -25.14 12.90
C LYS A 90 -17.27 -25.62 12.11
N LYS A 91 -18.22 -26.28 12.79
CA LYS A 91 -19.44 -26.83 12.17
C LYS A 91 -20.56 -25.80 12.05
N GLU A 92 -20.68 -24.92 13.04
CA GLU A 92 -21.71 -23.88 13.08
C GLU A 92 -21.07 -22.49 12.93
N ARG A 93 -21.17 -21.93 11.72
CA ARG A 93 -20.73 -20.57 11.38
C ARG A 93 -21.82 -19.57 11.78
N VAL A 94 -21.40 -18.45 12.37
CA VAL A 94 -22.24 -17.32 12.70
C VAL A 94 -21.70 -16.08 12.01
N ASP A 95 -22.46 -15.57 11.05
CA ASP A 95 -22.15 -14.33 10.35
C ASP A 95 -22.52 -13.12 11.22
N LEU A 96 -21.59 -12.16 11.30
CA LEU A 96 -21.80 -10.91 12.03
C LEU A 96 -22.35 -9.86 11.06
N ASP A 97 -23.64 -9.55 11.20
CA ASP A 97 -24.26 -8.46 10.45
C ASP A 97 -23.67 -7.12 10.89
N GLY A 98 -23.20 -6.31 9.91
CA GLY A 98 -22.42 -5.10 10.17
C GLY A 98 -21.09 -5.32 10.92
N GLY A 99 -20.67 -6.58 11.11
CA GLY A 99 -19.43 -6.93 11.81
C GLY A 99 -19.42 -6.65 13.32
N VAL A 100 -20.60 -6.57 13.94
CA VAL A 100 -20.77 -6.33 15.37
C VAL A 100 -20.95 -7.65 16.10
N TYR A 101 -20.08 -7.93 17.07
CA TYR A 101 -20.23 -9.04 18.00
C TYR A 101 -20.86 -8.57 19.31
N MET A 102 -21.82 -9.34 19.82
CA MET A 102 -22.42 -9.16 21.13
C MET A 102 -22.43 -10.49 21.88
N THR A 103 -22.10 -10.43 23.16
CA THR A 103 -22.33 -11.55 24.08
C THR A 103 -23.83 -11.72 24.36
N ASP A 104 -24.24 -12.90 24.84
CA ASP A 104 -25.64 -13.14 25.24
C ASP A 104 -26.13 -12.12 26.29
N LYS A 105 -25.23 -11.65 27.16
CA LYS A 105 -25.52 -10.62 28.17
C LYS A 105 -25.76 -9.27 27.53
N GLU A 106 -24.85 -8.82 26.67
CA GLU A 106 -24.98 -7.55 25.93
C GLU A 106 -26.23 -7.54 25.04
N TYR A 107 -26.53 -8.66 24.39
CA TYR A 107 -27.74 -8.82 23.60
C TYR A 107 -29.00 -8.70 24.48
N ALA A 108 -29.05 -9.39 25.62
CA ALA A 108 -30.17 -9.31 26.54
C ALA A 108 -30.36 -7.90 27.14
N GLU A 109 -29.28 -7.16 27.36
CA GLU A 109 -29.30 -5.78 27.84
C GLU A 109 -29.78 -4.80 26.77
N SER A 110 -29.32 -4.93 25.52
CA SER A 110 -29.78 -4.09 24.39
C SER A 110 -31.31 -4.17 24.21
N LYS A 111 -31.88 -5.38 24.29
CA LYS A 111 -33.33 -5.61 24.19
C LYS A 111 -34.13 -5.02 25.35
N ARG A 112 -33.53 -4.87 26.54
CA ARG A 112 -34.17 -4.23 27.70
C ARG A 112 -34.18 -2.70 27.56
N SER A 113 -33.13 -2.12 26.99
CA SER A 113 -33.02 -0.68 26.75
C SER A 113 -33.95 -0.21 25.62
N ASP A 114 -34.00 -0.92 24.50
CA ASP A 114 -34.90 -0.60 23.36
C ASP A 114 -36.38 -0.52 23.79
N LYS A 115 -36.78 -1.41 24.70
CA LYS A 115 -38.17 -1.46 25.20
C LYS A 115 -38.53 -0.23 26.04
N LYS A 116 -37.54 0.43 26.65
CA LYS A 116 -37.70 1.64 27.45
C LYS A 116 -37.76 2.89 26.58
N ASP A 117 -37.00 2.92 25.49
CA ASP A 117 -36.94 4.06 24.57
C ASP A 117 -38.10 4.08 23.57
N THR A 118 -38.59 2.92 23.13
CA THR A 118 -39.77 2.79 22.26
C THR A 118 -41.05 3.27 22.94
N GLU A 119 -41.12 3.24 24.28
CA GLU A 119 -42.27 3.72 25.05
C GLU A 119 -42.30 5.26 25.16
N GLN A 120 -41.20 5.95 24.86
CA GLN A 120 -41.06 7.41 25.03
C GLN A 120 -40.80 8.18 23.73
N SER A 121 -40.38 7.52 22.64
CA SER A 121 -40.20 8.14 21.33
C SER A 121 -40.64 7.19 20.22
N GLY A 122 -41.72 7.53 19.52
CA GLY A 122 -42.36 6.73 18.46
C GLY A 122 -41.58 6.67 17.13
N ASP A 123 -40.26 6.57 17.16
CA ASP A 123 -39.41 6.37 15.97
C ASP A 123 -38.51 5.15 16.20
N ALA A 124 -38.88 4.01 15.60
CA ALA A 124 -38.15 2.76 15.70
C ALA A 124 -36.91 2.79 14.78
N ARG A 125 -35.83 3.40 15.27
CA ARG A 125 -34.49 3.18 14.71
C ARG A 125 -33.88 1.97 15.42
N TYR A 126 -33.44 0.98 14.65
CA TYR A 126 -32.64 -0.13 15.16
C TYR A 126 -31.35 0.44 15.75
N ASN A 127 -31.32 0.65 17.06
CA ASN A 127 -30.06 0.91 17.77
C ASN A 127 -29.35 -0.45 17.82
N VAL A 128 -28.41 -0.66 16.90
CA VAL A 128 -27.42 -1.73 17.08
C VAL A 128 -26.74 -1.40 18.40
N GLY A 129 -27.00 -2.21 19.44
CA GLY A 129 -26.44 -2.03 20.78
C GLY A 129 -24.91 -1.88 20.73
N GLU A 130 -24.31 -1.43 21.84
CA GLU A 130 -22.87 -1.19 22.00
C GLU A 130 -22.03 -2.50 21.96
N GLY A 131 -22.20 -3.31 20.92
CA GLY A 131 -21.39 -4.49 20.65
C GLY A 131 -20.01 -4.11 20.10
N THR A 132 -19.10 -5.07 20.13
CA THR A 132 -17.72 -4.86 19.64
C THR A 132 -17.71 -4.92 18.11
N LEU A 133 -17.29 -3.84 17.44
CA LEU A 133 -17.02 -3.84 16.00
C LEU A 133 -15.74 -4.63 15.68
N VAL A 134 -15.92 -5.90 15.33
CA VAL A 134 -14.83 -6.83 15.01
C VAL A 134 -14.11 -6.43 13.71
N THR A 135 -14.86 -5.94 12.71
CA THR A 135 -14.31 -5.51 11.42
C THR A 135 -13.25 -4.41 11.58
N VAL A 136 -13.41 -3.50 12.56
CA VAL A 136 -12.43 -2.45 12.86
C VAL A 136 -11.13 -3.05 13.38
N GLY A 137 -11.20 -4.13 14.17
CA GLY A 137 -10.01 -4.86 14.63
C GLY A 137 -9.20 -5.45 13.47
N PHE A 138 -9.88 -6.07 12.49
CA PHE A 138 -9.21 -6.58 11.28
C PHE A 138 -8.58 -5.47 10.44
N LEU A 139 -9.28 -4.34 10.27
CA LEU A 139 -8.76 -3.17 9.57
C LEU A 139 -7.55 -2.55 10.29
N ALA A 140 -7.61 -2.43 11.62
CA ALA A 140 -6.50 -1.92 12.42
C ALA A 140 -5.26 -2.82 12.28
N ALA A 141 -5.42 -4.13 12.44
CA ALA A 141 -4.34 -5.10 12.24
C ALA A 141 -3.77 -5.06 10.81
N ALA A 142 -4.63 -4.87 9.79
CA ALA A 142 -4.18 -4.68 8.42
C ALA A 142 -3.34 -3.41 8.25
N GLN A 143 -3.76 -2.29 8.89
CA GLN A 143 -3.02 -1.03 8.84
C GLN A 143 -1.66 -1.14 9.51
N GLU A 144 -1.53 -1.86 10.62
CA GLU A 144 -0.23 -2.12 11.26
C GLU A 144 0.74 -2.84 10.30
N LYS A 145 0.27 -3.90 9.63
CA LYS A 145 1.08 -4.57 8.60
C LYS A 145 1.40 -3.64 7.42
N ALA A 146 0.44 -2.85 6.98
CA ALA A 146 0.62 -1.88 5.91
C ALA A 146 1.71 -0.84 6.24
N ILE A 147 1.77 -0.37 7.49
CA ILE A 147 2.78 0.57 7.97
C ILE A 147 4.17 -0.06 7.88
N VAL A 148 4.33 -1.31 8.31
CA VAL A 148 5.60 -2.05 8.20
C VAL A 148 6.04 -2.17 6.74
N VAL A 149 5.13 -2.56 5.84
CA VAL A 149 5.41 -2.67 4.40
C VAL A 149 5.80 -1.31 3.82
N LYS A 150 5.05 -0.24 4.10
CA LYS A 150 5.37 1.12 3.66
C LYS A 150 6.76 1.56 4.12
N LYS A 151 7.15 1.23 5.35
CA LYS A 151 8.49 1.55 5.86
C LYS A 151 9.58 0.86 5.06
N VAL A 152 9.44 -0.43 4.77
CA VAL A 152 10.41 -1.19 3.96
C VAL A 152 10.50 -0.63 2.54
N VAL A 153 9.36 -0.36 1.91
CA VAL A 153 9.30 0.23 0.56
C VAL A 153 9.98 1.60 0.51
N ASN A 154 9.75 2.46 1.52
CA ASN A 154 10.39 3.77 1.58
C ASN A 154 11.92 3.66 1.71
N VAL A 155 12.43 2.70 2.48
CA VAL A 155 13.88 2.44 2.58
C VAL A 155 14.44 2.01 1.22
N LEU A 156 13.78 1.07 0.53
CA LEU A 156 14.21 0.61 -0.80
C LEU A 156 14.18 1.73 -1.85
N LEU A 157 13.14 2.57 -1.83
CA LEU A 157 13.05 3.75 -2.70
C LEU A 157 14.17 4.75 -2.41
N GLY A 158 14.49 4.99 -1.14
CA GLY A 158 15.62 5.83 -0.75
C GLY A 158 16.93 5.33 -1.34
N ILE A 159 17.22 4.02 -1.20
CA ILE A 159 18.42 3.40 -1.78
C ILE A 159 18.41 3.55 -3.31
N PHE A 160 17.27 3.30 -3.95
CA PHE A 160 17.13 3.42 -5.40
C PHE A 160 17.44 4.85 -5.89
N ILE A 161 16.92 5.88 -5.21
CA ILE A 161 17.19 7.28 -5.54
C ILE A 161 18.68 7.59 -5.42
N VAL A 162 19.35 7.11 -4.37
CA VAL A 162 20.80 7.29 -4.18
C VAL A 162 21.58 6.63 -5.33
N CYS A 163 21.20 5.43 -5.75
CA CYS A 163 21.82 4.75 -6.91
C CYS A 163 21.63 5.54 -8.22
N VAL A 164 20.43 6.08 -8.45
CA VAL A 164 20.15 6.91 -9.63
C VAL A 164 20.99 8.19 -9.60
N LEU A 165 21.07 8.87 -8.46
CA LEU A 165 21.90 10.07 -8.30
C LEU A 165 23.39 9.78 -8.57
N ALA A 166 23.92 8.69 -7.99
CA ALA A 166 25.30 8.27 -8.24
C ALA A 166 25.54 7.97 -9.74
N TYR A 167 24.56 7.35 -10.41
CA TYR A 167 24.62 7.09 -11.84
C TYR A 167 24.60 8.38 -12.68
N LEU A 168 23.78 9.36 -12.31
CA LEU A 168 23.73 10.67 -12.99
C LEU A 168 25.06 11.43 -12.81
N ILE A 169 25.64 11.42 -11.62
CA ILE A 169 26.97 12.01 -11.35
C ILE A 169 28.04 11.30 -12.19
N TYR A 170 28.00 9.96 -12.26
CA TYR A 170 28.91 9.19 -13.09
C TYR A 170 28.81 9.55 -14.58
N LEU A 171 27.58 9.69 -15.11
CA LEU A 171 27.36 10.13 -16.49
C LEU A 171 27.87 11.55 -16.74
N TRP A 172 27.66 12.46 -15.78
CA TRP A 172 28.15 13.82 -15.85
C TRP A 172 29.69 13.86 -15.91
N TYR A 173 30.36 13.14 -15.03
CA TYR A 173 31.83 13.00 -15.02
C TYR A 173 32.35 12.46 -16.37
N LEU A 174 31.73 11.41 -16.90
CA LEU A 174 32.06 10.84 -18.20
C LEU A 174 31.87 11.81 -19.37
N ASN A 175 30.87 12.68 -19.30
CA ASN A 175 30.64 13.70 -20.31
C ASN A 175 31.68 14.81 -20.21
N TRP A 176 32.03 15.21 -18.99
CA TRP A 176 33.05 16.22 -18.72
C TRP A 176 34.44 15.79 -19.18
N SER A 177 34.88 14.57 -18.84
CA SER A 177 36.16 14.01 -19.29
C SER A 177 36.29 14.01 -20.82
N LYS A 178 35.23 13.64 -21.55
CA LYS A 178 35.23 13.69 -23.03
C LYS A 178 35.41 15.11 -23.59
N ARG A 179 34.90 16.13 -22.89
CA ARG A 179 35.08 17.52 -23.31
C ARG A 179 36.50 17.99 -23.08
N TYR A 180 37.16 17.50 -22.03
CA TYR A 180 38.56 17.80 -21.73
C TYR A 180 39.49 17.23 -22.82
N ASP A 181 39.33 15.95 -23.17
CA ASP A 181 40.14 15.31 -24.23
C ASP A 181 39.99 16.02 -25.58
N LYS A 182 38.76 16.43 -25.94
CA LYS A 182 38.51 17.19 -27.17
C LYS A 182 39.16 18.58 -27.19
N LYS A 183 39.29 19.23 -26.03
CA LYS A 183 39.99 20.52 -25.93
C LYS A 183 41.49 20.34 -26.06
N ALA A 184 42.04 19.30 -25.43
CA ALA A 184 43.46 18.95 -25.55
C ALA A 184 43.85 18.63 -27.00
N GLN A 185 43.02 17.85 -27.72
CA GLN A 185 43.26 17.56 -29.16
C GLN A 185 43.24 18.82 -30.02
N LYS A 186 42.28 19.73 -29.79
CA LYS A 186 42.20 20.99 -30.54
C LYS A 186 43.37 21.94 -30.28
N LEU A 187 43.93 21.92 -29.07
CA LEU A 187 45.12 22.69 -28.73
C LEU A 187 46.35 22.12 -29.43
N ALA A 188 46.51 20.79 -29.44
CA ALA A 188 47.61 20.13 -30.16
C ALA A 188 47.55 20.38 -31.68
N GLU A 189 46.37 20.25 -32.31
CA GLU A 189 46.21 20.60 -33.73
C GLU A 189 46.49 22.09 -34.00
N ALA A 190 46.08 22.99 -33.10
CA ALA A 190 46.33 24.42 -33.26
C ALA A 190 47.82 24.77 -33.12
N GLU A 191 48.54 24.12 -32.20
CA GLU A 191 50.00 24.25 -32.06
C GLU A 191 50.73 23.72 -33.29
N GLU A 192 50.31 22.57 -33.84
CA GLU A 192 50.89 21.99 -35.05
C GLU A 192 50.70 22.91 -36.27
N ILE A 193 49.50 23.49 -36.45
CA ILE A 193 49.21 24.46 -37.50
C ILE A 193 50.05 25.74 -37.34
N LEU A 194 50.18 26.25 -36.11
CA LEU A 194 51.02 27.43 -35.83
C LEU A 194 52.49 27.16 -36.12
N ASN A 195 53.00 25.99 -35.72
CA ASN A 195 54.40 25.65 -35.92
C ASN A 195 54.72 25.47 -37.42
N LYS A 196 53.80 24.84 -38.17
CA LYS A 196 53.92 24.69 -39.62
C LYS A 196 53.90 26.03 -40.37
N ASN A 197 53.09 26.99 -39.91
CA ASN A 197 53.04 28.33 -40.49
C ASN A 197 54.26 29.21 -40.16
N ASN A 198 55.08 28.83 -39.18
CA ASN A 198 56.31 29.54 -38.83
C ASN A 198 57.56 28.99 -39.55
N GLU A 199 57.45 27.84 -40.23
CA GLU A 199 58.54 27.20 -41.00
C GLU A 199 58.50 27.51 -42.52
N GLU A 200 57.44 28.16 -43.01
CA GLU A 200 57.31 28.72 -44.39
C GLU A 200 57.69 30.20 -44.43
#